data_AF-A0A7X9FIJ2-F1
#
_entry.id   AF-A0A7X9FIJ2-F1
#
_cell.length_a   1.000
_cell.length_b   1.000
_cell.length_c   1.000
_cell.angle_alpha   90.00
_cell.angle_beta   90.00
_cell.angle_gamma   90.00
#
_symmetry.space_group_name_H-M   'P 1'
#
loop_
_entity.id
_entity.type
_entity.pdbx_description
1 polymer ?
#
loop_
_entity_poly.entity_id
_entity_poly.type
_entity_poly.pdbx_seq_one_letter_code
_entity_poly.pdbx_strand_id
1 'polypeptide(L)'
;MFAKPDALAEKIDASIARHGASRHSLIPVLQDVQQRFHTISDLAMQTIAQRMGIPPVEVYGVVSFYPLLSTRRRERFLIRLCRTVGCDMAGKD
;
A
#
# COMPACT_ATOMS: atom_id res chain seq x y z
N MET A 1 6.31 -8.78 -15.37
CA MET A 1 6.64 -7.45 -15.92
C MET A 1 7.02 -6.57 -14.74
N PHE A 2 8.29 -6.58 -14.34
CA PHE A 2 8.80 -5.76 -13.24
C PHE A 2 9.07 -4.36 -13.81
N ALA A 3 8.52 -3.31 -13.20
CA ALA A 3 8.88 -1.94 -13.56
C ALA A 3 10.39 -1.75 -13.38
N LYS A 4 11.04 -1.00 -14.28
CA LYS A 4 12.46 -0.65 -14.15
C LYS A 4 12.69 -0.05 -12.75
N PRO A 5 13.72 -0.49 -12.00
CA PRO A 5 13.96 -0.06 -10.61
C PRO A 5 13.95 1.46 -10.43
N ASP A 6 14.49 2.20 -11.42
CA ASP A 6 14.60 3.65 -11.39
C ASP A 6 13.23 4.35 -11.42
N ALA A 7 12.30 3.85 -12.23
CA ALA A 7 10.95 4.42 -12.35
C ALA A 7 10.09 4.15 -11.11
N LEU A 8 10.33 3.05 -10.41
CA LEU A 8 9.64 2.74 -9.15
C LEU A 8 10.07 3.70 -8.05
N ALA A 9 11.39 3.92 -7.90
CA ALA A 9 11.95 4.82 -6.91
C ALA A 9 11.42 6.26 -7.09
N GLU A 10 11.41 6.78 -8.33
CA GLU A 10 10.90 8.12 -8.63
C GLU A 10 9.42 8.29 -8.21
N LYS A 11 8.59 7.27 -8.46
CA LYS A 11 7.17 7.31 -8.08
C LYS A 11 6.98 7.24 -6.57
N ILE A 12 7.81 6.46 -5.86
CA ILE A 12 7.80 6.39 -4.40
C ILE A 12 8.25 7.72 -3.81
N ASP A 13 9.31 8.32 -4.35
CA ASP A 13 9.83 9.62 -3.91
C ASP A 13 8.76 10.71 -4.08
N ALA A 14 8.01 10.70 -5.19
CA ALA A 14 6.88 11.59 -5.38
C ALA A 14 5.75 11.38 -4.35
N SER A 15 5.44 10.13 -3.98
CA SER A 15 4.45 9.83 -2.93
C SER A 15 4.92 10.30 -1.55
N ILE A 16 6.21 10.11 -1.23
CA ILE A 16 6.80 10.57 0.04
C ILE A 16 6.84 12.09 0.09
N ALA A 17 7.17 12.77 -1.01
CA ALA A 17 7.14 14.24 -1.07
C ALA A 17 5.72 14.80 -0.82
N ARG A 18 4.69 14.09 -1.27
CA ARG A 18 3.28 14.49 -1.08
C ARG A 18 2.77 14.28 0.35
N HIS A 19 3.15 13.18 0.99
CA HIS A 19 2.60 12.78 2.30
C HIS A 19 3.55 13.03 3.47
N GLY A 20 4.82 13.34 3.20
CA GLY A 20 5.90 13.44 4.18
C GLY A 20 6.60 12.12 4.46
N ALA A 21 7.80 12.20 5.03
CA ALA A 21 8.63 11.05 5.39
C ALA A 21 8.42 10.58 6.85
N SER A 22 7.36 11.05 7.52
CA SER A 22 7.09 10.69 8.91
C SER A 22 6.49 9.28 9.03
N ARG A 23 6.64 8.65 10.20
CA ARG A 23 6.04 7.33 10.49
C ARG A 23 4.52 7.31 10.28
N HIS A 24 3.84 8.41 10.59
CA HIS A 24 2.39 8.57 10.39
C HIS A 24 1.99 8.58 8.91
N SER A 25 2.92 8.94 8.02
CA SER A 25 2.73 9.01 6.58
C SER A 25 2.90 7.66 5.87
N LEU A 26 3.28 6.60 6.59
CA LEU A 26 3.58 5.29 5.99
C LEU A 26 2.36 4.66 5.31
N ILE A 27 1.19 4.68 5.96
CA ILE A 27 -0.05 4.15 5.40
C ILE A 27 -0.46 4.89 4.11
N PRO A 28 -0.56 6.24 4.08
CA PRO A 28 -0.94 6.94 2.86
C PRO A 28 0.09 6.76 1.73
N VAL A 29 1.40 6.68 2.04
CA VAL A 29 2.42 6.35 1.04
C VAL A 29 2.22 4.95 0.46
N LEU A 30 2.00 3.94 1.30
CA LEU A 30 1.74 2.56 0.85
C LEU A 30 0.45 2.45 0.02
N GLN A 31 -0.58 3.23 0.38
CA GLN A 31 -1.83 3.29 -0.39
C GLN A 31 -1.61 3.88 -1.79
N ASP A 32 -0.88 5.00 -1.90
CA ASP A 32 -0.59 5.64 -3.20
C ASP A 32 0.28 4.72 -4.09
N VAL A 33 1.30 4.08 -3.49
CA VAL A 33 2.12 3.07 -4.19
C VAL A 33 1.24 1.91 -4.69
N GLN A 34 0.35 1.37 -3.85
CA GLN A 34 -0.54 0.30 -4.27
C GLN A 34 -1.54 0.74 -5.35
N GLN A 35 -2.03 1.97 -5.31
CA GLN A 35 -2.93 2.49 -6.36
C GLN A 35 -2.23 2.57 -7.71
N ARG A 36 -0.96 2.97 -7.73
CA ARG A 36 -0.17 3.12 -8.96
C ARG A 36 0.31 1.79 -9.53
N PHE A 37 0.72 0.85 -8.67
CA PHE A 37 1.36 -0.41 -9.08
C PHE A 37 0.47 -1.64 -8.92
N HIS A 38 -0.75 -1.48 -8.39
CA HIS A 38 -1.71 -2.54 -8.04
C HIS A 38 -1.20 -3.60 -7.06
N THR A 39 0.04 -3.48 -6.58
CA THR A 39 0.70 -4.43 -5.68
C THR A 39 1.79 -3.70 -4.90
N ILE A 40 2.04 -4.14 -3.68
CA ILE A 40 3.18 -3.69 -2.89
C ILE A 40 4.25 -4.79 -2.94
N SER A 41 5.21 -4.65 -3.85
CA SER A 41 6.30 -5.62 -3.99
C SER A 41 7.33 -5.48 -2.87
N ASP A 42 8.13 -6.53 -2.64
CA ASP A 42 9.21 -6.49 -1.66
C ASP A 42 10.21 -5.37 -1.96
N LEU A 43 10.52 -5.14 -3.24
CA LEU A 43 11.35 -4.02 -3.68
C LEU A 43 10.73 -2.68 -3.27
N ALA A 44 9.42 -2.49 -3.48
CA ALA A 44 8.74 -1.26 -3.09
C ALA A 44 8.77 -1.05 -1.55
N MET A 45 8.57 -2.11 -0.77
CA MET A 45 8.68 -2.04 0.69
C MET A 45 10.09 -1.65 1.15
N GLN A 46 11.12 -2.26 0.55
CA GLN A 46 12.52 -1.92 0.85
C GLN A 46 12.85 -0.48 0.46
N THR A 47 12.40 -0.01 -0.70
CA THR A 47 12.63 1.38 -1.13
C THR A 47 11.93 2.37 -0.19
N ILE A 48 10.68 2.11 0.19
CA ILE A 48 9.94 2.95 1.15
C ILE A 48 10.66 2.98 2.51
N ALA A 49 11.08 1.81 3.01
CA ALA A 49 11.81 1.68 4.26
C ALA A 49 13.10 2.53 4.26
N GLN A 50 13.90 2.42 3.19
CA GLN A 50 15.12 3.21 3.03
C GLN A 50 14.84 4.72 2.97
N ARG A 51 13.83 5.14 2.21
CA ARG A 51 13.50 6.56 2.02
C ARG A 51 12.90 7.22 3.26
N MET A 52 12.12 6.47 4.04
CA MET A 52 11.50 6.98 5.27
C MET A 52 12.38 6.77 6.51
N GLY A 53 13.50 6.05 6.40
CA GLY A 53 14.36 5.72 7.54
C GLY A 53 13.70 4.77 8.54
N ILE A 54 12.79 3.91 8.08
CA ILE A 54 12.03 2.98 8.91
C ILE A 54 12.55 1.55 8.67
N PRO A 55 12.63 0.68 9.69
CA PRO A 55 13.00 -0.72 9.49
C PRO A 55 12.08 -1.44 8.50
N PRO A 56 12.60 -2.22 7.53
CA PRO A 56 11.78 -2.94 6.56
C PRO A 56 10.77 -3.90 7.20
N VAL A 57 11.11 -4.49 8.34
CA VAL A 57 10.22 -5.37 9.12
C VAL A 57 8.94 -4.66 9.57
N GLU A 58 9.03 -3.37 9.86
CA GLU A 58 7.89 -2.58 10.27
C GLU A 58 6.97 -2.27 9.10
N VAL A 59 7.55 -1.92 7.94
CA VAL A 59 6.79 -1.74 6.69
C VAL A 59 6.05 -3.04 6.34
N TYR A 60 6.73 -4.18 6.45
CA TYR A 60 6.11 -5.50 6.26
C TYR A 60 5.00 -5.77 7.27
N GLY A 61 5.20 -5.43 8.54
CA GLY A 61 4.19 -5.54 9.59
C GLY A 61 2.93 -4.73 9.28
N VAL A 62 3.10 -3.50 8.79
CA VAL A 62 1.98 -2.64 8.38
C VAL A 62 1.25 -3.22 7.16
N VAL A 63 1.97 -3.66 6.14
CA VAL A 63 1.37 -4.24 4.93
C VAL A 63 0.60 -5.53 5.23
N SER A 64 1.11 -6.37 6.12
CA SER A 64 0.45 -7.62 6.53
C SER A 64 -0.72 -7.40 7.50
N PHE A 65 -0.65 -6.37 8.35
CA PHE A 65 -1.70 -6.05 9.32
C PHE A 65 -2.94 -5.42 8.69
N TYR A 66 -2.77 -4.47 7.76
CA TYR A 66 -3.90 -3.74 7.17
C TYR A 66 -4.49 -4.48 5.95
N PRO A 67 -5.75 -4.96 5.99
CA PRO A 67 -6.36 -5.69 4.85
C PRO A 67 -6.57 -4.84 3.59
N LEU A 68 -6.47 -3.52 3.72
CA LEU A 68 -6.49 -2.60 2.57
C LEU A 68 -5.19 -2.66 1.77
N LEU A 69 -4.09 -3.14 2.34
CA LEU A 69 -2.81 -3.33 1.66
C LEU A 69 -2.66 -4.79 1.22
N SER A 70 -1.86 -5.04 0.19
CA SER A 70 -1.68 -6.35 -0.43
C SER A 70 -0.35 -6.44 -1.14
N THR A 71 0.39 -7.51 -0.83
CA THR A 71 1.61 -7.90 -1.53
C THR A 71 1.32 -8.65 -2.83
N ARG A 72 0.08 -9.13 -3.00
CA ARG A 72 -0.40 -9.76 -4.23
C ARG A 72 -1.00 -8.71 -5.15
N ARG A 73 -0.77 -8.89 -6.45
CA ARG A 73 -1.34 -8.04 -7.50
C ARG A 73 -2.85 -8.06 -7.39
N ARG A 74 -3.42 -6.87 -7.26
CA ARG A 74 -4.86 -6.67 -7.31
C ARG A 74 -5.29 -6.46 -8.74
N GLU A 75 -6.45 -7.01 -9.05
CA GLU A 75 -7.12 -6.79 -10.32
C GLU A 75 -7.54 -5.32 -10.46
N ARG A 76 -7.80 -4.91 -11.70
CA ARG A 76 -8.13 -3.52 -12.04
C ARG A 76 -9.36 -2.99 -11.29
N PHE A 77 -10.28 -3.89 -10.91
CA PHE A 77 -11.49 -3.58 -10.15
C PHE A 77 -11.60 -4.49 -8.93
N LEU A 78 -11.69 -3.88 -7.74
CA LEU A 78 -11.87 -4.60 -6.48
C LEU A 78 -13.15 -4.09 -5.79
N ILE A 79 -14.20 -4.91 -5.81
CA ILE A 79 -15.47 -4.64 -5.12
C ILE A 79 -15.39 -5.23 -3.72
N ARG A 80 -15.55 -4.39 -2.68
CA ARG A 80 -15.54 -4.81 -1.28
C ARG A 80 -16.94 -4.69 -0.72
N LEU A 81 -17.56 -5.83 -0.45
CA LEU A 81 -18.87 -5.88 0.18
C LEU A 81 -18.70 -5.94 1.70
N CYS A 82 -19.42 -5.07 2.40
CA CYS A 82 -19.53 -5.11 3.85
C CYS A 82 -20.09 -6.49 4.28
N ARG A 83 -19.53 -7.11 5.33
CA ARG A 83 -20.02 -8.38 5.91
C ARG A 83 -20.27 -8.27 7.41
N THR A 84 -20.52 -7.05 7.89
CA THR A 84 -20.86 -6.83 9.30
C THR A 84 -22.37 -6.93 9.47
N VAL A 85 -22.81 -7.29 10.69
CA VAL A 85 -24.22 -7.47 11.03
C VAL A 85 -25.09 -6.26 10.69
N GLY A 86 -24.56 -5.04 10.83
CA GLY A 86 -25.30 -3.82 10.50
C GLY A 86 -25.67 -3.73 9.01
N CYS A 87 -24.79 -4.20 8.13
CA CYS A 87 -25.08 -4.25 6.69
C CYS A 87 -26.06 -5.38 6.37
N ASP A 88 -25.93 -6.53 7.03
CA ASP A 88 -26.83 -7.66 6.80
C ASP A 88 -28.26 -7.33 7.27
N MET A 89 -28.41 -6.64 8.40
CA MET A 89 -29.71 -6.13 8.87
C MET A 89 -30.31 -5.06 7.96
N ALA A 90 -29.49 -4.32 7.23
CA ALA A 90 -29.94 -3.31 6.27
C ALA A 90 -30.38 -3.90 4.92
N GLY A 91 -30.49 -5.24 4.82
CA GLY A 91 -30.95 -5.92 3.61
C GLY A 91 -29.89 -5.97 2.51
N LYS A 92 -28.63 -6.25 2.87
CA LYS A 92 -27.55 -6.45 1.90
C LYS A 92 -27.69 -7.80 1.18
N ASP A 93 -28.72 -7.90 0.34
CA ASP A 93 -28.93 -8.91 -0.72
C ASP A 93 -28.80 -8.26 -2.10
#